data_AF-A0A662Q325-F1
#
_entry.id   AF-A0A662Q325-F1
#
_cell.length_a   1.000
_cell.length_b   1.000
_cell.length_c   1.000
_cell.angle_alpha   90.00
_cell.angle_beta   90.00
_cell.angle_gamma   90.00
#
_symmetry.space_group_name_H-M   'P 1'
#
loop_
_entity.id
_entity.type
_entity.pdbx_description
1 polymer ?
#
loop_
_entity_poly.entity_id
_entity_poly.type
_entity_poly.pdbx_seq_one_letter_code
_entity_poly.pdbx_strand_id
1 'polypeptide(L)'
;AAARAPETRDTDFKRQDCAEKGNGELIGTVGNLIHRVLSFIYTRMGGVIPEPGELDERDREMLNLRLEYARRLEELIEACEFRKGLRTILEFAQEGNAYMNEKAPWKNRERAGSTLYVLAQVVFSLAVISAPYLPFTAQRILDYMNIGKKVSELRWSDVAKEIPPGHRIKEPKPLFRKITSEEVRKKLEKLKKLRSGG
;
A
#
# COMPACT_ATOMS: atom_id res chain seq x y z
N ALA A 1 -17.18 -17.98 4.64
CA ALA A 1 -18.43 -17.65 5.35
C ALA A 1 -18.15 -16.75 6.57
N ALA A 2 -17.55 -15.57 6.39
CA ALA A 2 -17.19 -14.67 7.50
C ALA A 2 -17.49 -13.19 7.16
N ALA A 3 -18.69 -12.91 6.65
CA ALA A 3 -19.07 -11.55 6.24
C ALA A 3 -20.38 -11.04 6.87
N ARG A 4 -20.92 -11.72 7.90
CA ARG A 4 -22.21 -11.34 8.52
C ARG A 4 -22.33 -11.75 10.00
N ALA A 5 -21.43 -11.29 10.86
CA ALA A 5 -21.74 -11.17 12.29
C ALA A 5 -22.19 -9.73 12.57
N PRO A 6 -23.45 -9.49 12.97
CA PRO A 6 -23.98 -8.13 13.15
C PRO A 6 -23.76 -7.67 14.60
N GLU A 7 -22.91 -6.68 14.81
CA GLU A 7 -22.92 -5.90 16.04
C GLU A 7 -23.73 -4.62 15.82
N THR A 8 -25.01 -4.73 16.16
CA THR A 8 -26.00 -3.66 16.42
C THR A 8 -26.37 -2.71 15.26
N ARG A 9 -27.53 -3.03 14.66
CA ARG A 9 -28.60 -2.25 14.00
C ARG A 9 -28.30 -1.01 13.12
N ASP A 10 -29.03 -0.97 11.99
CA ASP A 10 -29.08 0.03 10.90
C ASP A 10 -27.82 0.24 10.07
N THR A 11 -27.45 -0.80 9.31
CA THR A 11 -26.24 -0.82 8.46
C THR A 11 -26.48 -0.70 6.96
N ASP A 12 -27.72 -0.71 6.46
CA ASP A 12 -27.94 -0.83 5.01
C ASP A 12 -27.80 0.48 4.22
N PHE A 13 -28.12 1.64 4.80
CA PHE A 13 -27.89 2.94 4.15
C PHE A 13 -26.45 3.47 4.37
N LYS A 14 -25.75 3.00 5.41
CA LYS A 14 -24.36 3.39 5.75
C LYS A 14 -23.28 2.58 5.01
N ARG A 15 -23.62 1.43 4.41
CA ARG A 15 -22.66 0.56 3.71
C ARG A 15 -22.09 1.17 2.43
N GLN A 16 -22.87 1.99 1.72
CA GLN A 16 -22.45 2.58 0.45
C GLN A 16 -21.44 3.71 0.65
N ASP A 17 -21.70 4.62 1.59
CA ASP A 17 -20.77 5.70 1.96
C ASP A 17 -19.46 5.18 2.57
N CYS A 18 -19.52 4.09 3.36
CA CYS A 18 -18.33 3.52 3.99
C CYS A 18 -17.41 2.82 2.97
N ALA A 19 -17.99 2.15 1.97
CA ALA A 19 -17.22 1.48 0.93
C ALA A 19 -16.57 2.48 -0.05
N GLU A 20 -17.26 3.57 -0.38
CA GLU A 20 -16.73 4.62 -1.26
C GLU A 20 -15.63 5.45 -0.57
N LYS A 21 -15.81 5.84 0.71
CA LYS A 21 -14.80 6.57 1.48
C LYS A 21 -13.57 5.72 1.80
N GLY A 22 -13.76 4.47 2.25
CA GLY A 22 -12.65 3.57 2.57
C GLY A 22 -11.81 3.19 1.35
N ASN A 23 -12.45 2.95 0.19
CA ASN A 23 -11.71 2.76 -1.05
C ASN A 23 -11.00 4.04 -1.50
N GLY A 24 -11.63 5.21 -1.35
CA GLY A 24 -11.03 6.49 -1.70
C GLY A 24 -9.73 6.78 -0.94
N GLU A 25 -9.70 6.53 0.37
CA GLU A 25 -8.52 6.76 1.21
C GLU A 25 -7.40 5.75 0.95
N LEU A 26 -7.75 4.48 0.78
CA LEU A 26 -6.78 3.43 0.47
C LEU A 26 -6.15 3.62 -0.91
N ILE A 27 -6.97 3.90 -1.92
CA ILE A 27 -6.52 4.20 -3.27
C ILE A 27 -5.71 5.50 -3.29
N GLY A 28 -6.20 6.53 -2.61
CA GLY A 28 -5.64 7.87 -2.60
C GLY A 28 -4.30 7.96 -1.88
N THR A 29 -4.14 7.28 -0.76
CA THR A 29 -2.93 7.38 0.07
C THR A 29 -1.87 6.34 -0.33
N VAL A 30 -2.23 5.05 -0.26
CA VAL A 30 -1.30 3.94 -0.52
C VAL A 30 -0.94 3.90 -2.00
N GLY A 31 -1.95 3.98 -2.87
CA GLY A 31 -1.76 3.95 -4.32
C GLY A 31 -0.90 5.10 -4.83
N ASN A 32 -1.12 6.31 -4.31
CA ASN A 32 -0.35 7.49 -4.70
C ASN A 32 1.12 7.37 -4.27
N LEU A 33 1.40 6.96 -3.02
CA LEU A 33 2.78 6.78 -2.55
C LEU A 33 3.52 5.80 -3.46
N ILE A 34 2.98 4.59 -3.63
CA ILE A 34 3.66 3.53 -4.38
C ILE A 34 3.88 3.96 -5.83
N HIS A 35 2.86 4.54 -6.47
CA HIS A 35 2.99 5.02 -7.83
C HIS A 35 4.07 6.10 -7.96
N ARG A 36 4.07 7.10 -7.07
CA ARG A 36 5.09 8.17 -7.06
C ARG A 36 6.50 7.59 -6.88
N VAL A 37 6.71 6.75 -5.87
CA VAL A 37 8.03 6.16 -5.58
C VAL A 37 8.55 5.36 -6.78
N LEU A 38 7.76 4.41 -7.27
CA LEU A 38 8.19 3.56 -8.39
C LEU A 38 8.38 4.37 -9.67
N SER A 39 7.54 5.37 -9.93
CA SER A 39 7.69 6.24 -11.11
C SER A 39 8.98 7.05 -11.04
N PHE A 40 9.34 7.54 -9.85
CA PHE A 40 10.60 8.25 -9.64
C PHE A 40 11.81 7.34 -9.84
N ILE A 41 11.79 6.12 -9.29
CA ILE A 41 12.86 5.14 -9.52
C ILE A 41 12.97 4.81 -11.02
N TYR A 42 11.85 4.57 -11.69
CA TYR A 42 11.83 4.24 -13.12
C TYR A 42 12.37 5.37 -14.00
N THR A 43 11.87 6.59 -13.80
CA THR A 43 12.19 7.73 -14.67
C THR A 43 13.51 8.41 -14.33
N ARG A 44 13.95 8.41 -13.06
CA ARG A 44 15.13 9.15 -12.61
C ARG A 44 16.33 8.28 -12.30
N MET A 45 16.11 7.01 -11.95
CA MET A 45 17.17 6.04 -11.62
C MET A 45 17.25 4.91 -12.66
N GLY A 46 16.66 5.09 -13.85
CA GLY A 46 16.71 4.11 -14.93
C GLY A 46 16.02 2.77 -14.61
N GLY A 47 15.05 2.79 -13.69
CA GLY A 47 14.35 1.58 -13.24
C GLY A 47 15.20 0.70 -12.32
N VAL A 48 16.25 1.25 -11.71
CA VAL A 48 17.14 0.53 -10.82
C VAL A 48 17.07 1.16 -9.42
N ILE A 49 16.93 0.33 -8.39
CA ILE A 49 17.01 0.79 -7.00
C ILE A 49 18.44 1.31 -6.77
N PRO A 50 18.60 2.60 -6.40
CA PRO A 50 19.91 3.22 -6.28
C PRO A 50 20.69 2.68 -5.09
N GLU A 51 22.02 2.73 -5.19
CA GLU A 51 22.90 2.59 -4.03
C GLU A 51 22.67 3.79 -3.10
N PRO A 52 22.33 3.56 -1.81
CA PRO A 52 22.22 4.66 -0.87
C PRO A 52 23.60 5.23 -0.55
N GLY A 53 23.71 6.55 -0.48
CA GLY A 53 24.80 7.20 0.26
C GLY A 53 24.59 7.06 1.77
N GLU A 54 25.25 7.89 2.56
CA GLU A 54 25.09 7.88 4.01
C GLU A 54 23.62 8.11 4.42
N LEU A 55 23.03 7.18 5.15
CA LEU A 55 21.68 7.35 5.68
C LEU A 55 21.72 8.28 6.89
N ASP A 56 20.87 9.30 6.92
CA ASP A 56 20.73 10.17 8.08
C ASP A 56 19.79 9.55 9.14
N GLU A 57 19.57 10.26 10.25
CA GLU A 57 18.70 9.79 11.33
C GLU A 57 17.27 9.54 10.84
N ARG A 58 16.71 10.46 10.05
CA ARG A 58 15.34 10.36 9.52
C ARG A 58 15.19 9.20 8.53
N ASP A 59 16.23 8.90 7.75
CA ASP A 59 16.27 7.74 6.87
C ASP A 59 16.18 6.42 7.66
N ARG A 60 16.97 6.32 8.73
CA ARG A 60 16.99 5.15 9.63
C ARG A 60 15.66 5.02 10.38
N GLU A 61 15.10 6.12 10.85
CA GLU A 61 13.78 6.16 11.49
C GLU A 61 12.72 5.59 10.55
N MET A 62 12.66 6.05 9.29
CA MET A 62 11.70 5.56 8.31
C MET A 62 11.88 4.06 8.01
N LEU A 63 13.13 3.56 7.99
CA LEU A 63 13.40 2.12 7.85
C LEU A 63 12.93 1.31 9.06
N ASN A 64 13.08 1.85 10.27
CA ASN A 64 12.62 1.22 11.52
C ASN A 64 11.09 1.19 11.63
N LEU A 65 10.42 2.26 11.21
CA LEU A 65 8.96 2.33 11.19
C LEU A 65 8.34 1.14 10.43
N ARG A 66 9.01 0.60 9.41
CA ARG A 66 8.54 -0.60 8.70
C ARG A 66 8.28 -1.77 9.65
N LEU A 67 9.19 -2.00 10.59
CA LEU A 67 9.11 -3.08 11.58
C LEU A 67 8.05 -2.78 12.64
N GLU A 68 8.00 -1.52 13.11
CA GLU A 68 7.03 -1.09 14.12
C GLU A 68 5.58 -1.20 13.63
N TYR A 69 5.31 -0.72 12.41
CA TYR A 69 3.98 -0.81 11.81
C TYR A 69 3.58 -2.25 11.49
N ALA A 70 4.53 -3.11 11.09
CA ALA A 70 4.26 -4.53 10.94
C ALA A 70 3.89 -5.18 12.28
N ARG A 71 4.67 -4.96 13.34
CA ARG A 71 4.35 -5.50 14.66
C ARG A 71 2.98 -5.02 15.16
N ARG A 72 2.71 -3.72 15.05
CA ARG A 72 1.40 -3.15 15.45
C ARG A 72 0.25 -3.78 14.66
N LEU A 73 0.43 -4.02 13.36
CA LEU A 73 -0.60 -4.65 12.54
C LEU A 73 -0.81 -6.13 12.91
N GLU A 74 0.24 -6.84 13.27
CA GLU A 74 0.18 -8.23 13.75
C GLU A 74 -0.70 -8.34 14.99
N GLU A 75 -0.40 -7.53 16.01
CA GLU A 75 -1.18 -7.46 17.26
C GLU A 75 -2.67 -7.16 16.99
N LEU A 76 -2.96 -6.26 16.04
CA LEU A 76 -4.34 -5.94 15.65
C LEU A 76 -5.04 -7.08 14.89
N ILE A 77 -4.32 -7.84 14.06
CA ILE A 77 -4.85 -9.01 13.36
C ILE A 77 -5.16 -10.12 14.35
N GLU A 78 -4.25 -10.39 15.29
CA GLU A 78 -4.44 -11.39 16.35
C GLU A 78 -5.65 -11.07 17.23
N ALA A 79 -5.83 -9.78 17.56
CA ALA A 79 -7.01 -9.29 18.28
C ALA A 79 -8.30 -9.19 17.42
N CYS A 80 -8.27 -9.63 16.15
CA CYS A 80 -9.38 -9.54 15.20
C CYS A 80 -9.88 -8.09 14.94
N GLU A 81 -9.04 -7.08 15.17
CA GLU A 81 -9.37 -5.66 15.01
C GLU A 81 -9.09 -5.14 13.58
N PHE A 82 -9.61 -5.84 12.56
CA PHE A 82 -9.28 -5.59 11.14
C PHE A 82 -9.49 -4.15 10.66
N ARG A 83 -10.49 -3.44 11.20
CA ARG A 83 -10.73 -2.02 10.85
C ARG A 83 -9.60 -1.10 11.34
N LYS A 84 -9.05 -1.38 12.52
CA LYS A 84 -7.87 -0.65 13.03
C LYS A 84 -6.64 -1.02 12.21
N GLY A 85 -6.48 -2.31 11.87
CA GLY A 85 -5.38 -2.74 11.02
C GLY A 85 -5.33 -2.05 9.65
N LEU A 86 -6.48 -1.90 8.99
CA LEU A 86 -6.56 -1.10 7.75
C LEU A 86 -6.13 0.35 7.96
N ARG A 87 -6.52 0.99 9.07
CA ARG A 87 -6.05 2.35 9.40
C ARG A 87 -4.54 2.40 9.63
N THR A 88 -3.98 1.40 10.29
CA THR A 88 -2.52 1.29 10.50
C THR A 88 -1.75 1.20 9.17
N ILE A 89 -2.28 0.52 8.15
CA ILE A 89 -1.70 0.51 6.80
C ILE A 89 -1.76 1.92 6.16
N LEU A 90 -2.88 2.63 6.32
CA LEU A 90 -3.03 4.00 5.81
C LEU A 90 -2.05 4.96 6.48
N GLU A 91 -1.95 4.91 7.81
CA GLU A 91 -1.01 5.70 8.62
C GLU A 91 0.43 5.45 8.15
N PHE A 92 0.84 4.20 7.95
CA PHE A 92 2.18 3.89 7.46
C PHE A 92 2.46 4.48 6.06
N ALA A 93 1.48 4.43 5.16
CA ALA A 93 1.60 5.08 3.86
C ALA A 93 1.59 6.61 3.96
N GLN A 94 0.96 7.21 4.97
CA GLN A 94 1.06 8.65 5.23
C GLN A 94 2.48 9.02 5.68
N GLU A 95 3.10 8.23 6.57
CA GLU A 95 4.50 8.41 6.95
C GLU A 95 5.44 8.39 5.74
N GLY A 96 5.27 7.40 4.85
CA GLY A 96 6.05 7.35 3.62
C GLY A 96 5.83 8.56 2.69
N ASN A 97 4.60 9.07 2.60
CA ASN A 97 4.31 10.29 1.84
C ASN A 97 4.96 11.52 2.49
N ALA A 98 4.89 11.65 3.81
CA ALA A 98 5.50 12.73 4.57
C ALA A 98 7.02 12.72 4.38
N TYR A 99 7.66 11.57 4.57
CA TYR A 99 9.10 11.38 4.33
C TYR A 99 9.50 11.76 2.90
N MET A 100 8.77 11.28 1.88
CA MET A 100 9.07 11.63 0.48
C MET A 100 8.96 13.15 0.23
N ASN A 101 7.98 13.81 0.84
CA ASN A 101 7.77 15.25 0.70
C ASN A 101 8.82 16.07 1.43
N GLU A 102 9.20 15.65 2.64
CA GLU A 102 10.25 16.26 3.45
C GLU A 102 11.61 16.19 2.74
N LYS A 103 12.01 14.99 2.29
CA LYS A 103 13.29 14.76 1.59
C LYS A 103 13.32 15.36 0.17
N ALA A 104 12.15 15.57 -0.43
CA ALA A 104 11.94 16.19 -1.74
C ALA A 104 12.97 15.73 -2.81
N PRO A 105 13.03 14.43 -3.17
CA PRO A 105 14.04 13.89 -4.09
C PRO A 105 13.99 14.49 -5.51
N TRP A 106 12.92 15.22 -5.86
CA TRP A 106 12.85 16.00 -7.10
C TRP A 106 13.67 17.29 -7.07
N LYS A 107 13.97 17.83 -5.88
CA LYS A 107 14.79 19.03 -5.68
C LYS A 107 16.21 18.67 -5.25
N ASN A 108 16.35 17.77 -4.29
CA ASN A 108 17.66 17.38 -3.76
C ASN A 108 18.20 16.16 -4.51
N ARG A 109 18.98 16.41 -5.58
CA ARG A 109 19.53 15.35 -6.44
C ARG A 109 20.60 14.50 -5.73
N GLU A 110 21.39 15.08 -4.84
CA GLU A 110 22.46 14.38 -4.14
C GLU A 110 21.90 13.33 -3.17
N ARG A 111 20.82 13.67 -2.44
CA ARG A 111 20.14 12.76 -1.51
C ARG A 111 19.07 11.90 -2.17
N ALA A 112 18.74 12.14 -3.44
CA ALA A 112 17.65 11.44 -4.12
C ALA A 112 17.86 9.91 -4.15
N GLY A 113 19.11 9.45 -4.29
CA GLY A 113 19.46 8.03 -4.24
C GLY A 113 19.04 7.39 -2.92
N SER A 114 19.60 7.86 -1.80
CA SER A 114 19.26 7.36 -0.45
C SER A 114 17.76 7.42 -0.15
N THR A 115 17.11 8.54 -0.47
CA THR A 115 15.66 8.70 -0.24
C THR A 115 14.85 7.68 -1.02
N LEU A 116 15.16 7.46 -2.31
CA LEU A 116 14.44 6.49 -3.13
C LEU A 116 14.77 5.05 -2.76
N TYR A 117 15.98 4.77 -2.26
CA TYR A 117 16.33 3.50 -1.67
C TYR A 117 15.42 3.20 -0.46
N VAL A 118 15.35 4.10 0.52
CA VAL A 118 14.49 3.95 1.71
C VAL A 118 13.03 3.76 1.31
N LEU A 119 12.52 4.60 0.41
CA LEU A 119 11.13 4.51 -0.07
C LEU A 119 10.86 3.19 -0.82
N ALA A 120 11.83 2.62 -1.51
CA ALA A 120 11.67 1.29 -2.11
C ALA A 120 11.44 0.22 -1.03
N GLN A 121 12.17 0.29 0.09
CA GLN A 121 11.96 -0.62 1.22
C GLN A 121 10.58 -0.45 1.86
N VAL A 122 10.11 0.81 1.98
CA VAL A 122 8.75 1.12 2.45
C VAL A 122 7.69 0.54 1.53
N VAL A 123 7.84 0.66 0.21
CA VAL A 123 6.91 0.08 -0.77
C VAL A 123 6.86 -1.44 -0.68
N PHE A 124 8.01 -2.09 -0.48
CA PHE A 124 8.05 -3.54 -0.28
C PHE A 124 7.36 -3.96 1.00
N SER A 125 7.65 -3.30 2.12
CA SER A 125 6.98 -3.56 3.40
C SER A 125 5.46 -3.35 3.30
N LEU A 126 5.00 -2.33 2.56
CA LEU A 126 3.58 -2.14 2.25
C LEU A 126 2.98 -3.33 1.50
N ALA A 127 3.70 -3.94 0.56
CA ALA A 127 3.24 -5.16 -0.12
C ALA A 127 3.04 -6.32 0.87
N VAL A 128 3.96 -6.49 1.82
CA VAL A 128 3.90 -7.56 2.83
C VAL A 128 2.74 -7.34 3.80
N ILE A 129 2.69 -6.18 4.46
CA ILE A 129 1.71 -5.92 5.52
C ILE A 129 0.28 -5.78 4.98
N SER A 130 0.12 -5.38 3.71
CA SER A 130 -1.19 -5.27 3.08
C SER A 130 -1.71 -6.60 2.52
N ALA A 131 -0.87 -7.64 2.39
CA ALA A 131 -1.26 -8.91 1.78
C ALA A 131 -2.50 -9.59 2.42
N PRO A 132 -2.69 -9.59 3.76
CA PRO A 132 -3.89 -10.17 4.38
C PRO A 132 -5.19 -9.42 4.04
N TYR A 133 -5.08 -8.14 3.67
CA TYR A 133 -6.22 -7.27 3.38
C TYR A 133 -6.47 -7.10 1.88
N LEU A 134 -5.39 -7.02 1.10
CA LEU A 134 -5.37 -6.59 -0.29
C LEU A 134 -4.42 -7.48 -1.13
N PRO A 135 -4.67 -8.80 -1.19
CA PRO A 135 -3.72 -9.75 -1.79
C PRO A 135 -3.42 -9.44 -3.27
N PHE A 136 -4.41 -8.97 -4.02
CA PHE A 136 -4.21 -8.57 -5.42
C PHE A 136 -3.37 -7.31 -5.56
N THR A 137 -3.53 -6.33 -4.66
CA THR A 137 -2.70 -5.13 -4.66
C THR A 137 -1.27 -5.48 -4.27
N ALA A 138 -1.10 -6.29 -3.22
CA ALA A 138 0.21 -6.79 -2.80
C ALA A 138 0.94 -7.49 -3.96
N GLN A 139 0.26 -8.41 -4.67
CA GLN A 139 0.85 -9.06 -5.84
C GLN A 139 1.28 -8.06 -6.92
N ARG A 140 0.44 -7.07 -7.24
CA ARG A 140 0.79 -6.05 -8.24
C ARG A 140 2.00 -5.21 -7.82
N ILE A 141 2.16 -4.94 -6.53
CA ILE A 141 3.35 -4.26 -6.01
C ILE A 141 4.58 -5.16 -6.23
N LEU A 142 4.53 -6.44 -5.86
CA LEU A 142 5.62 -7.39 -6.12
C LEU A 142 5.97 -7.45 -7.61
N ASP A 143 4.98 -7.50 -8.49
CA ASP A 143 5.17 -7.58 -9.94
C ASP A 143 5.91 -6.34 -10.48
N TYR A 144 5.50 -5.13 -10.05
CA TYR A 144 6.18 -3.89 -10.44
C TYR A 144 7.57 -3.76 -9.84
N MET A 145 7.73 -4.18 -8.59
CA MET A 145 9.04 -4.27 -7.96
C MET A 145 9.87 -5.41 -8.53
N ASN A 146 9.36 -6.20 -9.48
CA ASN A 146 10.04 -7.33 -10.10
C ASN A 146 10.53 -8.37 -9.08
N ILE A 147 9.75 -8.61 -8.04
CA ILE A 147 10.01 -9.63 -7.03
C ILE A 147 9.33 -10.91 -7.50
N GLY A 148 10.13 -11.92 -7.82
CA GLY A 148 9.68 -13.22 -8.34
C GLY A 148 8.92 -14.11 -7.34
N LYS A 149 8.22 -13.50 -6.38
CA LYS A 149 7.38 -14.19 -5.39
C LYS A 149 5.91 -13.97 -5.72
N LYS A 150 5.10 -14.97 -5.42
CA LYS A 150 3.65 -14.84 -5.28
C LYS A 150 3.33 -14.29 -3.90
N VAL A 151 2.22 -13.57 -3.78
CA VAL A 151 1.71 -13.06 -2.51
C VAL A 151 1.50 -14.18 -1.48
N SER A 152 1.16 -15.39 -1.94
CA SER A 152 1.03 -16.58 -1.08
C SER A 152 2.35 -17.10 -0.50
N GLU A 153 3.49 -16.66 -1.05
CA GLU A 153 4.83 -17.03 -0.59
C GLU A 153 5.43 -15.98 0.35
N LEU A 154 4.76 -14.83 0.53
CA LEU A 154 5.19 -13.82 1.48
C LEU A 154 5.06 -14.34 2.91
N ARG A 155 6.06 -13.97 3.72
CA ARG A 155 6.02 -14.17 5.17
C ARG A 155 6.06 -12.82 5.86
N TRP A 156 5.49 -12.74 7.07
CA TRP A 156 5.54 -11.50 7.87
C TRP A 156 6.98 -11.02 8.10
N SER A 157 7.91 -11.97 8.32
CA SER A 157 9.35 -11.70 8.45
C SER A 157 9.99 -11.08 7.21
N ASP A 158 9.34 -11.11 6.03
CA ASP A 158 9.87 -10.45 4.84
C ASP A 158 9.87 -8.91 4.98
N VAL A 159 9.10 -8.32 5.91
CA VAL A 159 9.14 -6.88 6.20
C VAL A 159 10.56 -6.42 6.57
N ALA A 160 11.31 -7.24 7.30
CA ALA A 160 12.67 -6.95 7.73
C ALA A 160 13.72 -7.10 6.63
N LYS A 161 13.34 -7.70 5.49
CA LYS A 161 14.25 -7.84 4.35
C LYS A 161 14.30 -6.54 3.58
N GLU A 162 15.46 -6.27 3.03
CA GLU A 162 15.70 -5.14 2.14
C GLU A 162 15.95 -5.64 0.74
N ILE A 163 15.42 -4.91 -0.24
CA ILE A 163 15.74 -5.13 -1.63
C ILE A 163 17.13 -4.54 -1.88
N PRO A 164 18.07 -5.32 -2.43
CA PRO A 164 19.42 -4.86 -2.65
C PRO A 164 19.45 -3.69 -3.65
N PRO A 165 20.40 -2.76 -3.50
CA PRO A 165 20.75 -1.83 -4.57
C PRO A 165 21.07 -2.56 -5.88
N GLY A 166 20.85 -1.88 -7.01
CA GLY A 166 21.05 -2.48 -8.33
C GLY A 166 19.87 -3.35 -8.80
N HIS A 167 18.89 -3.63 -7.93
CA HIS A 167 17.69 -4.37 -8.31
C HIS A 167 16.83 -3.59 -9.31
N ARG A 168 16.42 -4.25 -10.40
CA ARG A 168 15.65 -3.63 -11.47
C ARG A 168 14.15 -3.82 -11.27
N ILE A 169 13.43 -2.70 -11.24
CA ILE A 169 11.95 -2.66 -11.24
C ILE A 169 11.39 -2.62 -12.66
N LYS A 170 10.11 -2.94 -12.82
CA LYS A 170 9.35 -2.79 -14.07
C LYS A 170 8.71 -1.41 -14.13
N GLU A 171 8.26 -1.03 -15.32
CA GLU A 171 7.47 0.19 -15.52
C GLU A 171 6.19 0.15 -14.67
N PRO A 172 6.01 1.09 -13.73
CA PRO A 172 4.82 1.11 -12.89
C PRO A 172 3.62 1.62 -13.69
N LYS A 173 2.46 1.00 -13.46
CA LYS A 173 1.15 1.53 -13.88
C LYS A 173 0.30 1.82 -12.65
N PRO A 174 -0.67 2.75 -12.72
CA PRO A 174 -1.56 3.03 -11.60
C PRO A 174 -2.13 1.75 -10.97
N LEU A 175 -1.89 1.56 -9.66
CA LEU A 175 -2.31 0.37 -8.93
C LEU A 175 -3.83 0.24 -8.86
N PHE A 176 -4.52 1.37 -8.82
CA PHE A 176 -5.96 1.41 -8.67
C PHE A 176 -6.57 2.20 -9.83
N ARG A 177 -7.64 1.66 -10.40
CA ARG A 177 -8.50 2.41 -11.31
C ARG A 177 -9.54 3.13 -10.47
N LYS A 178 -9.70 4.44 -10.66
CA LYS A 178 -10.80 5.19 -10.04
C LYS A 178 -12.11 4.56 -10.51
N ILE A 179 -12.90 4.02 -9.58
CA ILE A 179 -14.26 3.55 -9.88
C ILE A 179 -15.13 4.80 -9.96
N THR A 180 -15.86 4.97 -11.06
CA THR A 180 -16.75 6.13 -11.20
C THR A 180 -18.05 5.90 -10.41
N SER A 181 -18.68 6.97 -9.93
CA SER A 181 -19.99 6.88 -9.25
C SER A 181 -21.05 6.21 -10.12
N GLU A 182 -20.92 6.33 -11.44
CA GLU A 182 -21.79 5.66 -12.41
C GLU A 182 -21.57 4.14 -12.47
N GLU A 183 -20.33 3.67 -12.40
CA GLU A 183 -20.02 2.23 -12.32
C GLU A 183 -20.52 1.61 -11.02
N VAL A 184 -20.43 2.34 -9.90
CA VAL A 184 -21.01 1.90 -8.62
C VAL A 184 -22.52 1.79 -8.75
N ARG A 185 -23.19 2.83 -9.28
CA ARG A 185 -24.65 2.83 -9.50
C ARG A 185 -25.09 1.66 -10.38
N LYS A 186 -24.42 1.42 -11.52
CA LYS A 186 -24.73 0.30 -12.44
C LYS A 186 -24.59 -1.07 -11.77
N LYS A 187 -23.55 -1.28 -10.95
CA LYS A 187 -23.39 -2.53 -10.19
C LYS A 187 -24.48 -2.71 -9.13
N LEU A 188 -24.87 -1.64 -8.43
CA LEU A 188 -25.93 -1.69 -7.43
C LEU A 188 -27.31 -1.94 -8.06
N GLU A 189 -27.59 -1.35 -9.22
CA GLU A 189 -28.81 -1.64 -9.99
C GLU A 189 -28.86 -3.09 -10.46
N LYS A 190 -27.74 -3.64 -10.94
CA LYS A 190 -27.64 -5.06 -11.31
C LYS A 190 -27.89 -5.98 -10.11
N LEU A 191 -27.33 -5.65 -8.95
CA LEU A 191 -27.54 -6.41 -7.71
C LEU A 191 -28.99 -6.32 -7.20
N LYS A 192 -29.65 -5.16 -7.34
CA LYS A 192 -31.07 -5.02 -7.02
C LYS A 192 -31.93 -5.89 -7.94
N LYS A 193 -31.72 -5.82 -9.27
CA LYS A 193 -32.44 -6.65 -10.24
C LYS A 193 -32.31 -8.16 -10.00
N LEU A 194 -31.14 -8.63 -9.55
CA LEU A 194 -30.91 -10.04 -9.19
C LEU A 194 -31.61 -10.45 -7.89
N ARG A 195 -31.93 -9.51 -7.00
CA ARG A 195 -32.66 -9.77 -5.74
C ARG A 195 -34.18 -9.67 -5.89
N SER A 196 -34.68 -8.94 -6.88
CA SER A 196 -36.13 -8.82 -7.18
C SER A 196 -36.63 -9.82 -8.22
N GLY A 197 -35.75 -10.66 -8.78
CA GLY A 197 -36.05 -11.64 -9.82
C GLY A 197 -36.06 -13.10 -9.37
N GLY A 198 -36.18 -13.36 -8.07
CA GLY A 198 -36.39 -14.69 -7.47
C GLY A 198 -37.46 -14.59 -6.40
#